data_AF-A0A2D9P7D4-F1
#
_entry.id   AF-A0A2D9P7D4-F1
#
_cell.length_a   1.000
_cell.length_b   1.000
_cell.length_c   1.000
_cell.angle_alpha   90.00
_cell.angle_beta   90.00
_cell.angle_gamma   90.00
#
_symmetry.space_group_name_H-M   'P 1'
#
loop_
_entity.id
_entity.type
_entity.pdbx_description
1 polymer ?
#
loop_
_entity_poly.entity_id
_entity_poly.type
_entity_poly.pdbx_seq_one_letter_code
_entity_poly.pdbx_strand_id
1 'polypeptide(L)'
;MNIFQVDLNNTDDNCAICQLPLLHETNTPLHTLKECKHTYHTDCIIAWFRTRNNRCPLCGNSGINHYEEICGTYGTASEFIPPGSTIHRSRFLTPQHKERYNILKQFSKKNHAPKLLKKYMNKIEKLNQELKDSKKELHEFYNSSHHVITAKEMNLKLKSLETKIFKKKYAIDDNKLKIINLPIIPVIIPQYVNVE
;
A
#
# COMPACT_ATOMS: atom_id res chain seq x y z
N MET A 1 -32.67 2.62 49.84
CA MET A 1 -32.91 2.70 48.39
C MET A 1 -31.57 2.57 47.71
N ASN A 2 -31.34 1.47 47.01
CA ASN A 2 -30.02 1.14 46.43
C ASN A 2 -29.96 1.73 45.02
N ILE A 3 -29.18 2.80 44.82
CA ILE A 3 -29.15 3.63 43.60
C ILE A 3 -28.08 3.14 42.59
N PHE A 4 -27.50 1.95 42.81
CA PHE A 4 -26.51 1.37 41.91
C PHE A 4 -26.92 -0.03 41.46
N GLN A 5 -27.95 -0.10 40.62
CA GLN A 5 -28.03 -1.16 39.61
C GLN A 5 -27.65 -0.52 38.28
N VAL A 6 -26.34 -0.47 38.03
CA VAL A 6 -25.83 -0.36 36.66
C VAL A 6 -25.96 -1.75 36.09
N ASP A 7 -26.98 -1.97 35.27
CA ASP A 7 -27.11 -3.20 34.48
C ASP A 7 -25.90 -3.29 33.55
N LEU A 8 -24.94 -4.14 33.92
CA LEU A 8 -23.82 -4.59 33.08
C LEU A 8 -24.32 -5.63 32.07
N ASN A 9 -25.36 -5.31 31.32
CA ASN A 9 -25.89 -6.18 30.29
C ASN A 9 -25.26 -5.83 28.93
N ASN A 10 -24.39 -6.75 28.48
CA ASN A 10 -23.81 -6.90 27.15
C ASN A 10 -22.96 -5.75 26.58
N THR A 11 -21.65 -5.90 26.76
CA THR A 11 -20.61 -5.24 25.96
C THR A 11 -20.55 -5.70 24.50
N ASP A 12 -21.43 -6.61 24.07
CA ASP A 12 -21.42 -7.22 22.73
C ASP A 12 -22.29 -6.48 21.70
N ASP A 13 -23.07 -5.48 22.16
CA ASP A 13 -24.03 -4.77 21.31
C ASP A 13 -23.55 -3.40 20.84
N ASN A 14 -22.26 -3.06 21.00
CA ASN A 14 -21.71 -1.79 20.51
C ASN A 14 -20.72 -2.01 19.35
N CYS A 15 -20.77 -1.14 18.35
CA CYS A 15 -19.82 -1.16 17.24
C CYS A 15 -18.44 -0.70 17.74
N ALA A 16 -17.43 -1.56 17.66
CA ALA A 16 -16.08 -1.23 18.13
C ALA A 16 -15.37 -0.08 17.38
N ILE A 17 -15.95 0.39 16.27
CA ILE A 17 -15.40 1.50 15.46
C ILE A 17 -15.96 2.84 15.92
N CYS A 18 -17.28 2.99 15.99
CA CYS A 18 -17.93 4.25 16.36
C CYS A 18 -18.38 4.32 17.81
N GLN A 19 -18.30 3.20 18.55
CA GLN A 19 -18.75 3.04 19.94
C GLN A 19 -20.25 3.28 20.13
N LEU A 20 -21.04 3.25 19.05
CA LEU A 20 -22.49 3.35 19.09
C LEU A 20 -23.15 1.97 19.10
N PRO A 21 -24.37 1.85 19.67
CA PRO A 21 -25.12 0.60 19.67
C PRO A 21 -25.38 0.01 18.28
N LEU A 22 -25.26 -1.31 18.16
CA LEU A 22 -25.60 -2.16 17.02
C LEU A 22 -27.12 -2.46 17.02
N LEU A 23 -27.93 -1.42 17.18
CA LEU A 23 -29.38 -1.54 17.20
C LEU A 23 -29.93 -1.63 15.78
N HIS A 24 -30.66 -2.71 15.49
CA HIS A 24 -31.40 -2.89 14.23
C HIS A 24 -32.45 -1.79 13.98
N GLU A 25 -32.92 -1.11 15.04
CA GLU A 25 -33.97 -0.09 14.98
C GLU A 25 -33.51 1.22 14.32
N THR A 26 -32.20 1.48 14.27
CA THR A 26 -31.64 2.73 13.75
C THR A 26 -31.59 2.79 12.21
N ASN A 27 -32.13 1.78 11.52
CA ASN A 27 -32.10 1.63 10.06
C ASN A 27 -30.68 1.64 9.45
N THR A 28 -29.64 1.51 10.28
CA THR A 28 -28.27 1.37 9.83
C THR A 28 -27.98 -0.10 9.50
N PRO A 29 -27.57 -0.44 8.26
CA PRO A 29 -27.30 -1.81 7.88
C PRO A 29 -26.13 -2.37 8.69
N LEU A 30 -26.29 -3.56 9.26
CA LEU A 30 -25.23 -4.27 10.00
C LEU A 30 -24.50 -5.26 9.09
N HIS A 31 -23.22 -5.46 9.33
CA HIS A 31 -22.40 -6.42 8.61
C HIS A 31 -21.59 -7.28 9.58
N THR A 32 -21.74 -8.59 9.46
CA THR A 32 -21.01 -9.59 10.24
C THR A 32 -19.93 -10.23 9.40
N LEU A 33 -18.68 -10.18 9.86
CA LEU A 33 -17.55 -10.83 9.18
C LEU A 33 -17.65 -12.35 9.34
N LYS A 34 -17.68 -13.10 8.23
CA LYS A 34 -17.87 -14.57 8.26
C LYS A 34 -16.78 -15.33 9.05
N GLU A 35 -15.57 -14.80 9.05
CA GLU A 35 -14.35 -15.44 9.56
C GLU A 35 -14.24 -15.42 11.08
N CYS A 36 -14.59 -14.27 11.67
CA CYS A 36 -14.45 -14.03 13.11
C CYS A 36 -15.77 -13.71 13.78
N LYS A 37 -16.88 -13.69 13.03
CA LYS A 37 -18.25 -13.47 13.50
C LYS A 37 -18.49 -12.14 14.23
N HIS A 38 -17.56 -11.19 14.14
CA HIS A 38 -17.72 -9.85 14.68
C HIS A 38 -18.64 -8.99 13.79
N THR A 39 -19.52 -8.23 14.43
CA THR A 39 -20.54 -7.41 13.78
C THR A 39 -20.24 -5.92 13.94
N TYR A 40 -20.50 -5.15 12.88
CA TYR A 40 -20.28 -3.71 12.83
C TYR A 40 -21.41 -3.05 12.03
N HIS A 41 -21.59 -1.73 12.14
CA HIS A 41 -22.32 -1.00 11.10
C HIS A 41 -21.58 -1.16 9.76
N THR A 42 -22.32 -1.45 8.69
CA THR A 42 -21.79 -1.66 7.34
C THR A 42 -20.90 -0.51 6.91
N ASP A 43 -21.34 0.73 7.13
CA ASP A 43 -20.56 1.92 6.79
C ASP A 43 -19.27 2.03 7.62
N CYS A 44 -19.32 1.68 8.90
CA CYS A 44 -18.15 1.70 9.77
C CYS A 44 -17.09 0.69 9.30
N ILE A 45 -17.48 -0.56 9.05
CA ILE A 45 -16.53 -1.60 8.65
C ILE A 45 -16.03 -1.39 7.21
N ILE A 46 -16.86 -0.87 6.31
CA ILE A 46 -16.43 -0.48 4.96
C ILE A 46 -15.45 0.70 5.04
N ALA A 47 -15.72 1.72 5.86
CA ALA A 47 -14.79 2.84 6.06
C ALA A 47 -13.46 2.34 6.63
N TRP A 48 -13.49 1.46 7.63
CA TRP A 48 -12.30 0.81 8.19
C TRP A 48 -11.48 0.12 7.10
N PHE A 49 -12.11 -0.72 6.28
CA PHE A 49 -11.40 -1.41 5.19
C PHE A 49 -10.86 -0.46 4.12
N ARG A 50 -11.55 0.65 3.86
CA ARG A 50 -11.07 1.69 2.93
C ARG A 50 -9.86 2.47 3.48
N THR A 51 -9.69 2.55 4.80
CA THR A 51 -8.55 3.24 5.45
C THR A 51 -7.23 2.45 5.44
N ARG A 52 -7.15 1.36 4.67
CA ARG A 52 -5.99 0.44 4.52
C ARG A 52 -5.81 -0.58 5.64
N ASN A 53 -6.75 -0.69 6.56
CA ASN A 53 -6.80 -1.83 7.46
C ASN A 53 -7.50 -2.97 6.73
N ASN A 54 -6.90 -4.14 6.63
CA ASN A 54 -7.51 -5.35 6.07
C ASN A 54 -7.89 -6.36 7.16
N ARG A 55 -7.75 -5.97 8.42
CA ARG A 55 -7.93 -6.81 9.60
C ARG A 55 -9.17 -6.39 10.35
N CYS A 56 -9.82 -7.35 10.99
CA CYS A 56 -10.91 -7.13 11.91
C CYS A 56 -10.48 -6.15 13.01
N PRO A 57 -11.21 -5.04 13.25
CA PRO A 57 -10.92 -4.09 14.32
C PRO A 57 -10.85 -4.73 15.72
N LEU A 58 -11.69 -5.74 15.98
CA LEU A 58 -11.78 -6.38 17.29
C LEU A 58 -10.69 -7.42 17.53
N CYS A 59 -10.44 -8.33 16.58
CA CYS A 59 -9.56 -9.47 16.80
C CYS A 59 -8.32 -9.52 15.90
N GLY A 60 -8.16 -8.59 14.97
CA GLY A 60 -7.02 -8.58 14.05
C GLY A 60 -7.05 -9.68 12.97
N ASN A 61 -8.09 -10.52 12.91
CA ASN A 61 -8.24 -11.54 11.86
C ASN A 61 -8.29 -10.87 10.48
N SER A 62 -7.44 -11.34 9.57
CA SER A 62 -7.24 -10.81 8.24
C SER A 62 -8.12 -11.44 7.15
N GLY A 63 -8.92 -12.44 7.51
CA GLY A 63 -9.87 -13.15 6.67
C GLY A 63 -9.26 -14.02 5.56
N ILE A 64 -10.12 -14.60 4.72
CA ILE A 64 -9.76 -15.61 3.69
C ILE A 64 -8.85 -15.13 2.57
N ASN A 65 -8.73 -13.81 2.36
CA ASN A 65 -7.89 -13.25 1.28
C ASN A 65 -6.50 -12.82 1.76
N HIS A 66 -6.01 -13.43 2.84
CA HIS A 66 -4.72 -13.07 3.41
C HIS A 66 -3.57 -13.82 2.75
N TYR A 67 -3.05 -13.24 1.68
CA TYR A 67 -1.80 -13.66 1.04
C TYR A 67 -0.55 -13.43 1.91
N GLU A 68 -0.65 -12.99 3.18
CA GLU A 68 0.54 -12.73 4.02
C GLU A 68 1.33 -14.02 4.34
N GLU A 69 0.74 -15.22 4.17
CA GLU A 69 1.50 -16.48 4.17
C GLU A 69 2.40 -16.64 2.91
N ILE A 70 2.15 -15.88 1.84
CA ILE A 70 2.92 -15.92 0.57
C ILE A 70 3.83 -14.69 0.43
N CYS A 71 3.48 -13.55 1.02
CA CYS A 71 4.39 -12.42 1.12
C CYS A 71 4.37 -11.85 2.54
N GLY A 72 5.48 -12.07 3.26
CA GLY A 72 5.68 -11.69 4.65
C GLY A 72 5.11 -10.32 5.01
N THR A 73 4.55 -10.28 6.21
CA THR A 73 4.06 -9.11 6.91
C THR A 73 4.91 -7.88 6.65
N TYR A 74 4.24 -6.77 6.34
CA TYR A 74 4.81 -5.44 6.26
C TYR A 74 5.79 -5.17 7.41
N GLY A 75 7.09 -5.23 7.12
CA GLY A 75 8.13 -4.52 7.87
C GLY A 75 8.35 -4.87 9.36
N THR A 76 7.54 -5.70 10.02
CA THR A 76 7.75 -6.16 11.39
C THR A 76 7.00 -7.46 11.67
N ALA A 77 7.69 -8.59 11.51
CA ALA A 77 7.64 -9.68 12.48
C ALA A 77 9.08 -9.89 12.94
N SER A 78 9.40 -9.18 14.01
CA SER A 78 10.71 -9.03 14.64
C SER A 78 11.08 -10.23 15.53
N GLU A 79 10.73 -11.45 15.13
CA GLU A 79 11.10 -12.65 15.92
C GLU A 79 12.11 -13.56 15.21
N PHE A 80 12.35 -13.37 13.91
CA PHE A 80 13.27 -14.19 13.11
C PHE A 80 14.33 -13.39 12.36
N ILE A 81 14.66 -12.19 12.85
CA ILE A 81 15.70 -11.35 12.25
C ILE A 81 17.00 -11.62 13.02
N PRO A 82 17.97 -12.37 12.45
CA PRO A 82 19.24 -12.60 13.12
C PRO A 82 19.94 -11.26 13.40
N PRO A 83 20.51 -11.07 14.61
CA PRO A 83 21.27 -9.88 14.93
C PRO A 83 22.41 -9.70 13.91
N GLY A 84 22.49 -8.52 13.29
CA GLY A 84 23.49 -8.23 12.24
C GLY A 84 23.00 -8.39 10.81
N SER A 85 21.74 -8.77 10.59
CA SER A 85 21.16 -8.69 9.24
C SER A 85 20.99 -7.22 8.84
N THR A 86 21.76 -6.78 7.85
CA THR A 86 21.43 -5.62 7.02
C THR A 86 20.20 -5.96 6.17
N ILE A 87 19.05 -6.19 6.81
CA ILE A 87 17.78 -6.06 6.11
C ILE A 87 17.66 -4.56 5.86
N HIS A 88 18.30 -4.10 4.78
CA HIS A 88 17.91 -2.88 4.10
C HIS A 88 16.40 -2.98 4.00
N ARG A 89 15.67 -2.15 4.77
CA ARG A 89 14.21 -2.05 4.70
C ARG A 89 13.86 -2.13 3.23
N SER A 90 13.36 -3.27 2.81
CA SER A 90 13.23 -3.55 1.40
C SER A 90 12.10 -2.61 0.97
N ARG A 91 12.44 -1.50 0.31
CA ARG A 91 11.43 -0.58 -0.26
C ARG A 91 10.82 -1.19 -1.52
N PHE A 92 10.87 -2.50 -1.64
CA PHE A 92 10.26 -3.24 -2.73
C PHE A 92 8.74 -3.11 -2.61
N LEU A 93 8.12 -2.85 -3.74
CA LEU A 93 6.67 -2.80 -3.83
C LEU A 93 6.14 -4.23 -3.85
N THR A 94 5.36 -4.58 -2.83
CA THR A 94 4.57 -5.80 -2.80
C THR A 94 3.56 -5.81 -3.96
N PRO A 95 2.98 -6.98 -4.32
CA PRO A 95 1.91 -7.02 -5.31
C PRO A 95 0.77 -6.03 -5.02
N GLN A 96 0.39 -5.85 -3.76
CA GLN A 96 -0.72 -4.99 -3.37
C GLN A 96 -0.34 -3.51 -3.40
N HIS A 97 0.92 -3.19 -3.12
CA HIS A 97 1.48 -1.88 -3.42
C HIS A 97 1.36 -1.55 -4.91
N LYS A 98 1.68 -2.51 -5.79
CA LYS A 98 1.56 -2.32 -7.26
C LYS A 98 0.10 -2.09 -7.66
N GLU A 99 -0.84 -2.89 -7.15
CA GLU A 99 -2.27 -2.71 -7.44
C GLU A 99 -2.79 -1.35 -6.97
N ARG A 100 -2.54 -0.98 -5.71
CA ARG A 100 -2.95 0.33 -5.18
C ARG A 100 -2.34 1.48 -5.96
N TYR A 101 -1.06 1.37 -6.33
CA TYR A 101 -0.42 2.35 -7.20
C TYR A 101 -1.10 2.45 -8.57
N ASN A 102 -1.47 1.33 -9.19
CA ASN A 102 -2.18 1.32 -10.48
C ASN A 102 -3.53 2.02 -10.39
N ILE A 103 -4.31 1.77 -9.34
CA ILE A 103 -5.59 2.46 -9.10
C ILE A 103 -5.36 3.97 -8.95
N LEU A 104 -4.40 4.37 -8.11
CA LEU A 104 -4.08 5.80 -7.90
C LEU A 104 -3.52 6.47 -9.16
N LYS A 105 -2.77 5.72 -9.99
CA LYS A 105 -2.30 6.17 -11.30
C LYS A 105 -3.46 6.44 -12.25
N GLN A 106 -4.45 5.55 -12.31
CA GLN A 106 -5.66 5.78 -13.10
C GLN A 106 -6.45 6.98 -12.56
N PHE A 107 -6.63 7.05 -11.24
CA PHE A 107 -7.32 8.16 -10.59
C PHE A 107 -6.65 9.51 -10.86
N SER A 108 -5.31 9.56 -10.90
CA SER A 108 -4.56 10.78 -11.18
C SER A 108 -4.88 11.45 -12.52
N LYS A 109 -5.40 10.68 -13.50
CA LYS A 109 -5.80 11.18 -14.81
C LYS A 109 -7.13 11.95 -14.78
N LYS A 110 -7.93 11.81 -13.71
CA LYS A 110 -9.21 12.50 -13.59
C LYS A 110 -9.00 13.99 -13.29
N ASN A 111 -9.94 14.83 -13.74
CA ASN A 111 -9.88 16.29 -13.55
C ASN A 111 -9.85 16.69 -12.07
N HIS A 112 -10.66 16.02 -11.24
CA HIS A 112 -10.77 16.27 -9.80
C HIS A 112 -9.68 15.60 -8.94
N ALA A 113 -8.65 15.01 -9.55
CA ALA A 113 -7.60 14.36 -8.77
C ALA A 113 -6.75 15.38 -7.99
N PRO A 114 -6.37 15.09 -6.73
CA PRO A 114 -5.62 16.01 -5.89
C PRO A 114 -4.31 16.49 -6.54
N LYS A 115 -4.00 17.79 -6.41
CA LYS A 115 -2.77 18.40 -6.93
C LYS A 115 -1.51 17.68 -6.44
N LEU A 116 -1.51 17.24 -5.16
CA LEU A 116 -0.40 16.51 -4.56
C LEU A 116 -0.13 15.16 -5.26
N LEU A 117 -1.18 14.43 -5.63
CA LEU A 117 -1.06 13.16 -6.36
C LEU A 117 -0.44 13.40 -7.74
N LYS A 118 -0.93 14.39 -8.49
CA LYS A 118 -0.38 14.77 -9.81
C LYS A 118 1.09 15.18 -9.73
N LYS A 119 1.47 15.93 -8.69
CA LYS A 119 2.87 16.32 -8.44
C LYS A 119 3.79 15.09 -8.31
N TYR A 120 3.39 14.09 -7.53
CA TYR A 120 4.19 12.87 -7.38
C TYR A 120 4.22 12.03 -8.67
N MET A 121 3.12 11.97 -9.43
CA MET A 121 3.09 11.27 -10.72
C MET A 121 4.07 11.90 -11.74
N ASN A 122 4.07 13.22 -11.87
CA ASN A 122 5.00 13.94 -12.76
C ASN A 122 6.46 13.70 -12.34
N LYS A 123 6.73 13.66 -11.03
CA LYS A 123 8.05 13.36 -10.50
C LYS A 123 8.51 11.93 -10.86
N ILE A 124 7.61 10.95 -10.75
CA ILE A 124 7.91 9.57 -11.16
C ILE A 124 8.16 9.48 -12.67
N GLU A 125 7.39 10.21 -13.48
CA GLU A 125 7.59 10.25 -14.93
C GLU A 125 8.97 10.79 -15.31
N LYS A 126 9.38 11.90 -14.71
CA LYS A 126 10.74 12.46 -14.86
C LYS A 126 11.82 11.44 -14.48
N LEU A 127 11.68 10.79 -13.32
CA LEU A 127 12.64 9.78 -12.87
C LEU A 127 12.69 8.54 -13.80
N ASN A 128 11.56 8.13 -14.37
CA ASN A 128 11.52 7.05 -15.36
C ASN A 128 12.26 7.41 -16.64
N GLN A 129 12.13 8.66 -17.10
CA GLN A 129 12.88 9.13 -18.27
C GLN A 129 14.38 9.13 -17.99
N GLU A 130 14.79 9.72 -16.86
CA GLU A 130 16.18 9.70 -16.42
C GLU A 130 16.74 8.28 -16.26
N LEU A 131 15.92 7.32 -15.81
CA LEU A 131 16.30 5.92 -15.71
C LEU A 131 16.54 5.28 -17.09
N LYS A 132 15.70 5.60 -18.09
CA LYS A 132 15.89 5.14 -19.47
C LYS A 132 17.20 5.67 -20.02
N ASP A 133 17.50 6.95 -19.83
CA ASP A 133 18.71 7.57 -20.34
C ASP A 133 19.97 6.95 -19.72
N SER A 134 19.96 6.67 -18.40
CA SER A 134 21.09 5.97 -17.76
C SER A 134 21.24 4.51 -18.16
N LYS A 135 20.16 3.83 -18.56
CA LYS A 135 20.27 2.48 -19.14
C LYS A 135 20.88 2.50 -20.54
N LYS A 136 20.52 3.50 -21.35
CA LYS A 136 21.14 3.72 -22.67
C LYS A 136 22.63 3.99 -22.53
N GLU A 137 23.00 4.90 -21.62
CA GLU A 137 24.41 5.21 -21.31
C GLU A 137 25.21 3.95 -20.91
N LEU A 138 24.64 3.06 -20.10
CA LEU A 138 25.26 1.78 -19.75
C LEU A 138 25.40 0.84 -20.96
N HIS A 139 24.37 0.76 -21.80
CA HIS A 139 24.38 -0.10 -22.98
C HIS A 139 25.38 0.38 -24.03
N GLU A 140 25.42 1.68 -24.29
CA GLU A 140 26.42 2.34 -25.16
C GLU A 140 27.83 2.09 -24.64
N PHE A 141 28.05 2.26 -23.33
CA PHE A 141 29.32 1.94 -22.70
C PHE A 141 29.68 0.45 -22.82
N TYR A 142 28.72 -0.48 -22.75
CA TYR A 142 29.02 -1.90 -22.93
C TYR A 142 29.43 -2.24 -24.37
N ASN A 143 28.81 -1.59 -25.36
CA ASN A 143 29.02 -1.89 -26.78
C ASN A 143 30.17 -1.11 -27.43
N SER A 144 30.66 -0.04 -26.81
CA SER A 144 31.79 0.73 -27.33
C SER A 144 33.11 -0.06 -27.23
N SER A 145 33.94 0.03 -28.27
CA SER A 145 35.29 -0.56 -28.25
C SER A 145 36.21 0.24 -27.32
N HIS A 146 36.69 -0.39 -26.23
CA HIS A 146 37.49 0.27 -25.18
C HIS A 146 39.00 0.04 -25.34
N HIS A 147 39.55 0.35 -26.51
CA HIS A 147 40.94 0.03 -26.85
C HIS A 147 42.01 0.74 -25.98
N VAL A 148 41.63 1.73 -25.17
CA VAL A 148 42.56 2.61 -24.43
C VAL A 148 42.34 2.55 -22.90
N ILE A 149 41.34 1.82 -22.41
CA ILE A 149 40.93 1.86 -20.99
C ILE A 149 41.43 0.62 -20.26
N THR A 150 41.98 0.79 -19.06
CA THR A 150 42.38 -0.35 -18.23
C THR A 150 41.15 -1.10 -17.69
N ALA A 151 41.28 -2.40 -17.40
CA ALA A 151 40.20 -3.19 -16.80
C ALA A 151 39.67 -2.60 -15.47
N LYS A 152 40.55 -1.97 -14.68
CA LYS A 152 40.18 -1.30 -13.42
C LYS A 152 39.29 -0.09 -13.67
N GLU A 153 39.65 0.76 -14.62
CA GLU A 153 38.87 1.95 -14.99
C GLU A 153 37.52 1.58 -15.60
N MET A 154 37.49 0.53 -16.43
CA MET A 154 36.22 -0.01 -16.95
C MET A 154 35.29 -0.45 -15.83
N ASN A 155 35.78 -1.23 -14.85
CA ASN A 155 34.98 -1.69 -13.72
C ASN A 155 34.49 -0.52 -12.84
N LEU A 156 35.31 0.50 -12.61
CA LEU A 156 34.91 1.70 -11.86
C LEU A 156 33.78 2.44 -12.58
N LYS A 157 33.90 2.61 -13.90
CA LYS A 157 32.87 3.27 -14.71
C LYS A 157 31.57 2.46 -14.73
N LEU A 158 31.65 1.15 -14.93
CA LEU A 158 30.50 0.24 -14.91
C LEU A 158 29.76 0.33 -13.56
N LYS A 159 30.49 0.19 -12.45
CA LYS A 159 29.95 0.30 -11.09
C LYS A 159 29.28 1.65 -10.85
N SER A 160 29.86 2.74 -11.35
CA SER A 160 29.27 4.08 -11.27
C SER A 160 27.94 4.16 -12.03
N LEU A 161 27.86 3.62 -13.23
CA LEU A 161 26.64 3.60 -14.05
C LEU A 161 25.55 2.73 -13.44
N GLU A 162 25.90 1.54 -12.96
CA GLU A 162 24.97 0.64 -12.24
C GLU A 162 24.44 1.29 -10.97
N THR A 163 25.30 1.96 -10.19
CA THR A 163 24.91 2.70 -8.99
C THR A 163 23.93 3.82 -9.34
N LYS A 164 24.14 4.54 -10.44
CA LYS A 164 23.24 5.59 -10.94
C LYS A 164 21.86 5.02 -11.28
N ILE A 165 21.81 3.87 -11.97
CA ILE A 165 20.57 3.14 -12.27
C ILE A 165 19.86 2.70 -10.99
N PHE A 166 20.59 2.10 -10.05
CA PHE A 166 20.05 1.63 -8.78
C PHE A 166 19.42 2.78 -7.98
N LYS A 167 20.13 3.90 -7.83
CA LYS A 167 19.62 5.11 -7.13
C LYS A 167 18.33 5.62 -7.75
N LYS A 168 18.23 5.64 -9.08
CA LYS A 168 17.01 6.08 -9.79
C LYS A 168 15.84 5.10 -9.59
N LYS A 169 16.07 3.79 -9.71
CA LYS A 169 15.05 2.77 -9.40
C LYS A 169 14.52 2.92 -7.97
N TYR A 170 15.44 3.08 -7.01
CA TYR A 170 15.09 3.26 -5.61
C TYR A 170 14.26 4.53 -5.38
N ALA A 171 14.65 5.65 -6.01
CA ALA A 171 13.88 6.89 -5.95
C ALA A 171 12.47 6.73 -6.54
N ILE A 172 12.31 5.97 -7.62
CA ILE A 172 10.98 5.69 -8.20
C ILE A 172 10.12 4.92 -7.20
N ASP A 173 10.62 3.84 -6.63
CA ASP A 173 9.84 3.01 -5.70
C ASP A 173 9.53 3.75 -4.39
N ASP A 174 10.44 4.60 -3.91
CA ASP A 174 10.17 5.51 -2.79
C ASP A 174 9.00 6.48 -3.07
N ASN A 175 8.97 7.10 -4.26
CA ASN A 175 7.86 7.98 -4.62
C ASN A 175 6.56 7.21 -4.83
N LYS A 176 6.61 5.96 -5.33
CA LYS A 176 5.42 5.09 -5.41
C LYS A 176 4.88 4.76 -4.02
N LEU A 177 5.73 4.42 -3.05
CA LEU A 177 5.33 4.18 -1.67
C LEU A 177 4.69 5.44 -1.05
N LYS A 178 5.23 6.63 -1.31
CA LYS A 178 4.63 7.90 -0.87
C LYS A 178 3.22 8.10 -1.43
N ILE A 179 3.00 7.75 -2.71
CA ILE A 179 1.67 7.82 -3.34
C ILE A 179 0.70 6.81 -2.72
N ILE A 180 1.14 5.57 -2.56
CA ILE A 180 0.34 4.48 -1.95
C ILE A 180 -0.10 4.86 -0.54
N ASN A 181 0.77 5.53 0.21
CA ASN A 181 0.49 5.96 1.57
C ASN A 181 -0.40 7.22 1.66
N LEU A 182 -0.78 7.84 0.55
CA LEU A 182 -1.76 8.94 0.60
C LEU A 182 -3.12 8.40 1.06
N PRO A 183 -3.86 9.16 1.90
CA PRO A 183 -5.20 8.82 2.37
C PRO A 183 -6.25 9.10 1.28
N ILE A 184 -5.98 8.63 0.05
CA ILE A 184 -6.90 8.74 -1.09
C ILE A 184 -7.60 7.41 -1.24
N ILE A 185 -8.93 7.45 -1.21
CA ILE A 185 -9.80 6.32 -1.50
C ILE A 185 -10.57 6.67 -2.78
N PRO A 186 -10.17 6.13 -3.94
CA PRO A 186 -10.93 6.29 -5.16
C PRO A 186 -12.31 5.66 -4.97
N VAL A 187 -13.37 6.46 -4.98
CA VAL A 187 -14.74 5.95 -4.89
C VAL A 187 -15.02 5.17 -6.19
N ILE A 188 -15.15 3.86 -6.07
CA ILE A 188 -15.66 3.00 -7.14
C ILE A 188 -17.18 3.02 -6.97
N ILE A 189 -17.86 3.88 -7.74
CA ILE A 189 -19.33 3.87 -7.81
C ILE A 189 -19.69 2.74 -8.78
N PRO A 190 -20.34 1.65 -8.33
CA PRO A 190 -20.82 0.62 -9.25
C PRO A 190 -21.81 1.26 -10.23
N GLN A 191 -21.54 1.11 -11.52
CA GLN A 191 -22.49 1.51 -12.55
C GLN A 191 -23.47 0.35 -12.76
N TYR A 192 -24.76 0.63 -12.67
CA TYR A 192 -25.79 -0.33 -13.04
C TYR A 192 -25.65 -0.61 -14.54
N VAL A 193 -25.26 -1.83 -14.88
CA VAL A 193 -25.36 -2.33 -16.25
C VAL A 193 -26.77 -2.88 -16.39
N ASN A 194 -27.60 -2.23 -17.21
CA ASN A 194 -28.86 -2.82 -17.61
C ASN A 194 -28.52 -4.04 -18.46
N VAL A 195 -28.79 -5.23 -17.92
CA VAL A 195 -28.74 -6.47 -18.68
C VAL A 195 -30.09 -6.58 -19.38
N GLU A 196 -30.12 -6.25 -20.66
CA GLU A 196 -31.25 -6.56 -21.56
C GLU A 196 -31.28 -8.05 -21.91
#